data_AF-A0A257LK41-F1
#
_entry.id   AF-A0A257LK41-F1
#
_cell.length_a   1.000
_cell.length_b   1.000
_cell.length_c   1.000
_cell.angle_alpha   90.00
_cell.angle_beta   90.00
_cell.angle_gamma   90.00
#
_symmetry.space_group_name_H-M   'P 1'
#
loop_
_entity.id
_entity.type
_entity.pdbx_description
1 polymer ?
#
loop_
_entity_poly.entity_id
_entity_poly.type
_entity_poly.pdbx_seq_one_letter_code
_entity_poly.pdbx_strand_id
1 'polypeptide(L)'
;MQPALPQQPNATVMTTYVWREIVVAVREACILRAEGRETESMRILQADLPGMIAAWSRGTGRPAEVCQQELRELFARVQQQVATATICKRLVLRAVEAPRALAQNGSERVVIRRRHIPLDDIPGMLDALNEDERSAGLRLPSLSSPALRPPLALAGG
;
A
#
# COMPACT_ATOMS: atom_id res chain seq x y z
N MET A 1 -1.77 20.80 58.87
CA MET A 1 -2.18 20.37 57.52
C MET A 1 -1.30 21.10 56.52
N GLN A 2 -0.34 20.42 55.89
CA GLN A 2 0.45 21.00 54.80
C GLN A 2 -0.34 20.88 53.48
N PRO A 3 -0.44 21.93 52.66
CA PRO A 3 -1.06 21.83 51.35
C PRO A 3 -0.10 21.09 50.40
N ALA A 4 -0.59 20.02 49.77
CA ALA A 4 0.14 19.29 48.75
C ALA A 4 0.37 20.19 47.53
N LEU A 5 1.64 20.47 47.21
CA LEU A 5 2.05 21.15 45.99
C LEU A 5 1.52 20.38 44.76
N PRO A 6 1.02 21.06 43.72
CA PRO A 6 0.63 20.41 42.47
C PRO A 6 1.85 19.74 41.87
N GLN A 7 1.83 18.41 41.78
CA GLN A 7 2.89 17.63 41.16
C GLN A 7 2.99 18.05 39.69
N GLN A 8 4.06 18.78 39.36
CA GLN A 8 4.38 19.06 37.98
C GLN A 8 4.61 17.73 37.24
N PRO A 9 4.09 17.59 36.01
CA PRO A 9 4.26 16.35 35.26
C PRO A 9 5.74 16.07 35.05
N ASN A 10 6.17 14.88 35.48
CA ASN A 10 7.55 14.41 35.32
C ASN A 10 7.94 14.44 33.82
N ALA A 11 9.19 14.81 33.51
CA ALA A 11 9.68 15.01 32.14
C ALA A 11 9.38 13.81 31.22
N THR A 12 9.44 12.59 31.75
CA THR A 12 9.10 11.34 31.06
C THR A 12 7.64 11.30 30.56
N VAL A 13 6.71 11.83 31.34
CA VAL A 13 5.27 11.88 30.98
C VAL A 13 5.06 12.88 29.85
N MET A 14 5.75 14.03 29.90
CA MET A 14 5.68 15.04 28.84
C MET A 14 6.24 14.50 27.52
N THR A 15 7.40 13.83 27.54
CA THR A 15 7.99 13.21 26.35
C THR A 15 7.08 12.14 25.76
N THR A 16 6.39 11.36 26.60
CA THR A 16 5.43 10.34 26.16
C THR A 16 4.19 10.98 25.51
N TYR A 17 3.70 12.09 26.05
CA TYR A 17 2.57 12.82 25.48
C TYR A 17 2.92 13.42 24.11
N VAL A 18 4.05 14.12 24.01
CA VAL A 18 4.50 14.71 22.73
C VAL A 18 4.71 13.63 21.66
N TRP A 19 5.23 12.46 22.05
CA TRP A 19 5.34 11.34 21.12
C TRP A 19 3.99 10.89 20.56
N ARG A 20 2.94 10.82 21.39
CA ARG A 20 1.58 10.47 20.90
C ARG A 20 1.07 11.50 19.89
N GLU A 21 1.27 12.78 20.16
CA GLU A 21 0.87 13.86 19.23
C GLU A 21 1.62 13.76 17.90
N ILE A 22 2.93 13.46 17.91
CA ILE A 22 3.69 13.19 16.68
C ILE A 22 3.06 12.03 15.90
N VAL A 23 2.74 10.91 16.57
CA VAL A 23 2.11 9.75 15.91
C VAL A 23 0.77 10.13 15.27
N VAL A 24 -0.07 10.90 15.97
CA VAL A 24 -1.37 11.36 15.45
C VAL A 24 -1.17 12.25 14.23
N ALA A 25 -0.32 13.27 14.33
CA ALA A 25 -0.05 14.20 13.24
C ALA A 25 0.53 13.52 11.99
N VAL A 26 1.46 12.58 12.15
CA VAL A 26 2.00 11.80 11.02
C VAL A 26 0.90 10.98 10.36
N ARG A 27 0.02 10.35 11.15
CA ARG A 27 -1.08 9.55 10.62
C ARG A 27 -2.09 10.40 9.86
N GLU A 28 -2.47 11.54 10.42
CA GLU A 28 -3.38 12.49 9.80
C GLU A 28 -2.81 13.02 8.47
N ALA A 29 -1.55 13.44 8.45
CA ALA A 29 -0.88 13.89 7.23
C ALA A 29 -0.87 12.80 6.14
N CYS A 30 -0.65 11.53 6.51
CA CYS A 30 -0.69 10.41 5.57
C CYS A 30 -2.10 10.14 5.03
N ILE A 31 -3.12 10.20 5.88
CA ILE A 31 -4.53 10.04 5.48
C ILE A 31 -4.93 11.16 4.51
N LEU A 32 -4.61 12.42 4.85
CA LEU A 32 -4.90 13.58 4.01
C LEU A 32 -4.27 13.45 2.62
N ARG A 33 -3.02 12.96 2.54
CA ARG A 33 -2.39 12.65 1.25
C ARG A 33 -3.12 11.56 0.47
N ALA A 34 -3.52 10.49 1.13
CA ALA A 34 -4.29 9.42 0.49
C ALA A 34 -5.67 9.90 -0.03
N GLU A 35 -6.21 10.96 0.57
CA GLU A 35 -7.46 11.62 0.17
C GLU A 35 -7.26 12.76 -0.85
N GLY A 36 -6.02 13.04 -1.28
CA GLY A 36 -5.71 14.13 -2.22
C GLY A 36 -5.69 15.53 -1.59
N ARG A 37 -5.77 15.65 -0.27
CA ARG A 37 -5.72 16.91 0.49
C ARG A 37 -4.27 17.33 0.78
N GLU A 38 -3.50 17.55 -0.28
CA GLU A 38 -2.04 17.78 -0.18
C GLU A 38 -1.66 19.04 0.60
N THR A 39 -2.39 20.14 0.42
CA THR A 39 -2.11 21.42 1.12
C THR A 39 -2.19 21.25 2.64
N GLU A 40 -3.23 20.57 3.13
CA GLU A 40 -3.42 20.35 4.57
C GLU A 40 -2.37 19.38 5.14
N SER A 41 -2.04 18.34 4.37
CA SER A 41 -0.95 17.43 4.74
C SER A 41 0.39 18.17 4.83
N MET A 42 0.69 19.04 3.87
CA MET A 42 1.91 19.85 3.88
C MET A 42 1.95 20.80 5.07
N ARG A 43 0.82 21.42 5.45
CA ARG A 43 0.73 22.26 6.63
C ARG A 43 1.17 21.49 7.88
N ILE A 44 0.64 20.29 8.08
CA ILE A 44 1.01 19.45 9.23
C ILE A 44 2.50 19.09 9.17
N LEU A 45 2.99 18.61 8.02
CA LEU A 45 4.37 18.12 7.88
C LEU A 45 5.43 19.23 7.99
N GLN A 46 5.13 20.43 7.52
CA GLN A 46 6.11 21.53 7.44
C GLN A 46 5.97 22.54 8.59
N ALA A 47 4.77 22.79 9.10
CA ALA A 47 4.54 23.78 10.15
C ALA A 47 4.49 23.15 11.54
N ASP A 48 3.68 22.10 11.71
CA ASP A 48 3.33 21.62 13.06
C ASP A 48 4.32 20.54 13.54
N LEU A 49 4.64 19.57 12.68
CA LEU A 49 5.46 18.41 13.02
C LEU A 49 6.89 18.74 13.47
N PRO A 50 7.63 19.68 12.82
CA PRO A 50 9.01 19.98 13.21
C PRO A 50 9.12 20.50 14.64
N GLY A 51 8.15 21.31 15.10
CA GLY A 51 8.11 21.83 16.46
C GLY A 51 7.93 20.72 17.50
N MET A 52 7.01 19.80 17.25
CA MET A 52 6.76 18.65 18.12
C MET A 52 7.96 17.70 18.18
N ILE A 53 8.57 17.40 17.03
CA ILE A 53 9.78 16.56 16.95
C ILE A 53 10.93 17.18 17.73
N ALA A 54 11.16 18.48 17.60
CA ALA A 54 12.21 19.19 18.32
C ALA A 54 11.96 19.23 19.84
N ALA A 55 10.71 19.38 20.27
CA ALA A 55 10.34 19.33 21.69
C ALA A 55 10.57 17.92 22.27
N TRP A 56 10.13 16.89 21.54
CA TRP A 56 10.34 15.51 21.93
C TRP A 56 11.81 15.12 21.98
N SER A 57 12.59 15.41 20.93
CA SER A 57 13.99 14.99 20.87
C SER A 57 14.81 15.57 22.02
N ARG A 58 14.61 16.86 22.34
CA ARG A 58 15.23 17.51 23.51
C ARG A 58 14.80 16.88 24.83
N GLY A 59 13.53 16.49 24.95
CA GLY A 59 12.97 15.86 26.16
C GLY A 59 13.39 14.41 26.38
N THR A 60 13.95 13.72 25.39
CA THR A 60 14.37 12.32 25.53
C THR A 60 15.77 12.14 26.13
N GLY A 61 16.67 13.12 25.97
CA GLY A 61 18.07 12.99 26.35
C GLY A 61 18.85 11.91 25.57
N ARG A 62 18.29 11.39 24.47
CA ARG A 62 18.88 10.32 23.66
C ARG A 62 19.71 10.89 22.50
N PRO A 63 20.68 10.12 21.97
CA PRO A 63 21.45 10.54 20.79
C PRO A 63 20.54 10.83 19.59
N ALA A 64 20.96 11.78 18.74
CA ALA A 64 20.22 12.17 17.54
C ALA A 64 19.94 10.98 16.61
N GLU A 65 20.92 10.08 16.46
CA GLU A 65 20.78 8.89 15.60
C GLU A 65 19.66 7.96 16.04
N VAL A 66 19.53 7.74 17.35
CA VAL A 66 18.45 6.92 17.93
C VAL A 66 17.10 7.59 17.69
N CYS A 67 17.01 8.90 17.91
CA CYS A 67 15.78 9.66 17.68
C CYS A 67 15.36 9.64 16.20
N GLN A 68 16.32 9.80 15.28
CA GLN A 68 16.07 9.72 13.85
C GLN A 68 15.60 8.33 13.43
N GLN A 69 16.19 7.27 13.98
CA GLN A 69 15.79 5.91 13.68
C GLN A 69 14.36 5.63 14.12
N GLU A 70 13.98 6.03 15.34
CA GLU A 70 12.61 5.89 15.83
C GLU A 70 11.59 6.65 14.97
N LEU A 71 11.95 7.86 14.52
CA LEU A 71 11.11 8.63 13.61
C LEU A 71 10.97 7.91 12.26
N ARG A 72 12.08 7.45 11.67
CA ARG A 72 12.05 6.70 10.39
C ARG A 72 11.14 5.48 10.48
N GLU A 73 11.26 4.70 11.54
CA GLU A 73 10.42 3.52 11.79
C GLU A 73 8.94 3.91 11.95
N LEU A 74 8.67 5.00 12.69
CA LEU A 74 7.31 5.54 12.82
C LEU A 74 6.73 5.91 11.46
N PHE A 75 7.44 6.70 10.65
CA PHE A 75 6.98 7.14 9.34
C PHE A 75 6.71 5.95 8.42
N ALA A 76 7.65 5.00 8.33
CA ALA A 76 7.50 3.81 7.50
C ALA A 76 6.29 2.97 7.92
N ARG A 77 6.13 2.73 9.24
CA ARG A 77 4.99 1.99 9.78
C ARG A 77 3.66 2.64 9.44
N VAL A 78 3.56 3.96 9.66
CA VAL A 78 2.30 4.70 9.44
C VAL A 78 1.96 4.76 7.95
N GLN A 79 2.93 5.00 7.08
CA GLN A 79 2.72 5.00 5.63
C GLN A 79 2.21 3.64 5.15
N GLN A 80 2.83 2.55 5.60
CA GLN A 80 2.39 1.20 5.27
C GLN A 80 0.95 0.93 5.75
N GLN A 81 0.62 1.33 6.98
CA GLN A 81 -0.73 1.15 7.54
C GLN A 81 -1.79 1.91 6.73
N VAL A 82 -1.50 3.16 6.35
CA VAL A 82 -2.43 3.98 5.56
C VAL A 82 -2.57 3.42 4.14
N ALA A 83 -1.48 2.95 3.52
CA ALA A 83 -1.53 2.31 2.21
C ALA A 83 -2.43 1.06 2.24
N THR A 84 -2.22 0.15 3.19
CA THR A 84 -3.06 -1.04 3.39
C THR A 84 -4.52 -0.65 3.60
N ALA A 85 -4.81 0.28 4.52
CA ALA A 85 -6.17 0.71 4.80
C ALA A 85 -6.86 1.32 3.56
N THR A 86 -6.12 2.06 2.75
CA THR A 86 -6.63 2.66 1.51
C THR A 86 -6.98 1.58 0.48
N ILE A 87 -6.13 0.57 0.32
CA ILE A 87 -6.40 -0.58 -0.56
C ILE A 87 -7.64 -1.34 -0.05
N CYS A 88 -7.70 -1.68 1.24
CA CYS A 88 -8.84 -2.35 1.85
C CYS A 88 -10.15 -1.57 1.63
N LYS A 89 -10.15 -0.25 1.87
CA LYS A 89 -11.31 0.61 1.62
C LYS A 89 -11.79 0.51 0.18
N ARG A 90 -10.87 0.55 -0.80
CA ARG A 90 -11.20 0.42 -2.23
C ARG A 90 -11.79 -0.95 -2.57
N LEU A 91 -11.22 -2.02 -2.02
CA LEU A 91 -11.74 -3.38 -2.24
C LEU A 91 -13.14 -3.55 -1.65
N VAL A 92 -13.36 -3.06 -0.42
CA VAL A 92 -14.68 -3.11 0.24
C VAL A 92 -15.72 -2.31 -0.54
N LEU A 93 -15.40 -1.07 -0.96
CA LEU A 93 -16.33 -0.25 -1.74
C LEU A 93 -16.72 -0.95 -3.06
N ARG A 94 -15.75 -1.52 -3.79
CA ARG A 94 -16.02 -2.31 -5.01
C ARG A 94 -16.88 -3.55 -4.71
N ALA A 95 -16.58 -4.27 -3.65
CA ALA A 95 -17.32 -5.47 -3.26
C ALA A 95 -18.74 -5.18 -2.77
N VAL A 96 -19.02 -3.97 -2.29
CA VAL A 96 -20.38 -3.53 -1.89
C VAL A 96 -21.17 -3.00 -3.10
N GLU A 97 -20.49 -2.44 -4.10
CA GLU A 97 -21.11 -1.96 -5.34
C GLU A 97 -21.52 -3.10 -6.28
N ALA A 98 -20.72 -4.16 -6.40
CA ALA A 98 -21.00 -5.29 -7.30
C ALA A 98 -22.34 -6.03 -7.00
N PRO A 99 -22.74 -6.29 -5.75
CA PRO A 99 -24.03 -6.90 -5.43
C PRO A 99 -25.22 -5.95 -5.64
N ARG A 100 -25.03 -4.63 -5.47
CA ARG A 100 -26.12 -3.65 -5.65
C ARG A 100 -26.46 -3.40 -7.11
N ALA A 101 -25.46 -3.43 -8.00
CA ALA A 101 -25.69 -3.36 -9.44
C ALA A 101 -26.45 -4.60 -9.97
N LEU A 102 -26.22 -5.79 -9.38
CA LEU A 102 -26.94 -7.01 -9.75
C LEU A 102 -28.35 -7.10 -9.12
N ALA A 103 -28.58 -6.48 -7.96
CA ALA A 103 -29.89 -6.44 -7.31
C ALA A 103 -30.84 -5.39 -7.93
N GLN A 104 -30.31 -4.31 -8.53
CA GLN A 104 -31.12 -3.32 -9.26
C GLN A 104 -31.35 -3.69 -10.73
N ASN A 105 -30.46 -4.49 -11.32
CA ASN A 105 -30.64 -5.06 -12.66
C ASN A 105 -31.17 -6.49 -12.57
N GLY A 106 -32.41 -6.63 -12.06
CA GLY A 106 -33.20 -7.79 -12.40
C GLY A 106 -33.28 -7.88 -13.94
N SER A 107 -32.61 -8.89 -14.49
CA SER A 107 -32.57 -9.22 -15.92
C SER A 107 -31.49 -8.52 -16.77
N GLU A 108 -30.21 -8.78 -16.52
CA GLU A 108 -29.28 -8.89 -17.65
C GLU A 108 -28.26 -10.00 -17.44
N ARG A 109 -28.54 -11.15 -18.08
CA ARG A 109 -27.63 -12.29 -18.18
C ARG A 109 -26.45 -11.89 -19.04
N VAL A 110 -25.26 -11.79 -18.43
CA VAL A 110 -24.02 -11.77 -19.21
C VAL A 110 -23.77 -13.19 -19.73
N VAL A 111 -24.32 -13.48 -20.91
CA VAL A 111 -23.96 -14.67 -21.69
C VAL A 111 -22.70 -14.30 -22.48
N ILE A 112 -21.53 -14.42 -21.86
CA ILE A 112 -20.30 -14.62 -22.65
C ILE A 112 -20.37 -16.06 -23.13
N ARG A 113 -20.69 -16.23 -24.43
CA ARG A 113 -20.63 -17.53 -25.08
C ARG A 113 -19.17 -18.02 -25.10
N ARG A 114 -18.75 -18.74 -24.05
CA ARG A 114 -18.31 -20.14 -24.06
C ARG A 114 -17.39 -20.42 -22.86
N ARG A 115 -17.88 -21.36 -22.04
CA ARG A 115 -17.27 -22.04 -20.87
C ARG A 115 -17.13 -21.21 -19.59
N HIS A 116 -17.88 -21.66 -18.59
CA HIS A 116 -17.86 -21.18 -17.23
C HIS A 116 -16.69 -21.86 -16.50
N ILE A 117 -15.61 -21.11 -16.25
CA ILE A 117 -14.43 -21.61 -15.51
C ILE A 117 -14.48 -21.04 -14.10
N PRO A 118 -14.47 -21.87 -13.04
CA PRO A 118 -14.42 -21.40 -11.66
C PRO A 118 -13.15 -20.58 -11.40
N LEU A 119 -13.23 -19.54 -10.56
CA LEU A 119 -12.11 -18.63 -10.28
C LEU A 119 -10.86 -19.31 -9.68
N ASP A 120 -11.02 -20.48 -9.08
CA ASP A 120 -9.94 -21.22 -8.43
C ASP A 120 -9.20 -22.18 -9.39
N ASP A 121 -9.65 -22.28 -10.64
CA ASP A 121 -9.08 -23.16 -11.67
C ASP A 121 -8.23 -22.37 -12.67
N ILE A 122 -7.06 -21.91 -12.19
CA ILE A 122 -6.07 -21.18 -12.99
C ILE A 122 -5.64 -21.98 -14.23
N PRO A 123 -5.38 -23.31 -14.17
CA PRO A 123 -5.10 -24.11 -15.36
C PRO A 123 -6.22 -24.03 -16.41
N GLY A 124 -7.49 -24.17 -16.00
CA GLY A 124 -8.62 -24.08 -16.91
C GLY A 124 -8.75 -22.73 -17.62
N MET A 125 -8.42 -21.63 -16.91
CA MET A 125 -8.43 -20.27 -17.50
C MET A 125 -7.35 -20.10 -18.58
N LEU A 126 -6.16 -20.67 -18.36
CA LEU A 126 -5.05 -20.59 -19.32
C LEU A 126 -5.34 -21.42 -20.58
N ASP A 127 -5.97 -22.58 -20.43
CA ASP A 127 -6.36 -23.41 -21.57
C ASP A 127 -7.42 -22.73 -22.45
N ALA A 128 -8.39 -22.03 -21.83
CA ALA A 128 -9.42 -21.30 -22.58
C ALA A 128 -8.87 -20.11 -23.36
N LEU A 129 -7.90 -19.37 -22.79
CA LEU A 129 -7.22 -18.28 -23.51
C LEU A 129 -6.43 -18.80 -24.72
N ASN A 130 -5.77 -19.95 -24.57
CA ASN A 130 -5.01 -20.58 -25.65
C ASN A 130 -5.90 -21.14 -26.78
N GLU A 131 -7.11 -21.61 -26.45
CA GLU A 131 -8.13 -22.03 -27.43
C GLU A 131 -8.70 -20.83 -28.22
N ASP A 132 -8.89 -19.68 -27.56
CA ASP A 132 -9.36 -18.44 -28.21
C ASP A 132 -8.28 -17.83 -29.12
N GLU A 133 -7.01 -17.85 -28.72
CA GLU A 133 -5.88 -17.39 -29.57
C GLU A 133 -5.76 -18.23 -30.86
N ARG A 134 -6.00 -19.54 -30.78
CA ARG A 134 -6.05 -20.41 -31.97
C ARG A 134 -7.25 -20.14 -32.87
N SER A 135 -8.39 -19.78 -32.28
CA SER A 135 -9.63 -19.51 -33.01
C SER A 135 -9.64 -18.11 -33.65
N ALA A 136 -8.90 -17.16 -33.08
CA ALA A 136 -8.83 -15.77 -33.56
C ALA A 136 -7.76 -15.51 -34.63
N GLY A 137 -6.89 -16.49 -34.95
CA GLY A 137 -5.88 -16.37 -36.01
C GLY A 137 -4.82 -15.27 -35.78
N LEU A 138 -4.77 -14.67 -34.59
CA LEU A 138 -3.80 -13.65 -34.23
C LEU A 138 -2.53 -14.31 -33.71
N ARG A 139 -1.65 -14.73 -34.63
CA ARG A 139 -0.26 -15.01 -34.29
C ARG A 139 0.42 -13.71 -33.85
N LEU A 140 0.59 -13.50 -32.54
CA LEU A 140 1.72 -12.73 -32.05
C LEU A 140 3.00 -13.50 -32.41
N PRO A 141 4.00 -12.86 -33.04
CA PRO A 141 5.23 -13.54 -33.39
C PRO A 141 5.90 -14.01 -32.10
N SER A 142 5.99 -15.33 -31.96
CA SER A 142 6.87 -15.97 -30.98
C SER A 142 8.26 -15.39 -31.17
N LEU A 143 8.83 -14.84 -30.09
CA LEU A 143 10.26 -14.61 -30.00
C LEU A 143 10.94 -15.98 -30.07
N SER A 144 11.21 -16.41 -31.31
CA SER A 144 12.03 -17.56 -31.61
C SER A 144 13.42 -17.27 -31.06
N SER A 145 13.71 -17.88 -29.93
CA SER A 145 15.07 -18.08 -29.44
C SER A 145 15.59 -19.37 -30.09
N PRO A 146 16.59 -19.34 -30.98
CA PRO A 146 17.32 -20.52 -31.35
C PRO A 146 18.62 -20.55 -30.54
N ALA A 147 18.57 -21.13 -29.35
CA ALA A 147 19.76 -21.69 -28.74
C ALA A 147 19.97 -23.12 -29.26
N LEU A 148 21.24 -23.42 -29.57
CA LEU A 148 21.85 -24.72 -29.86
C LEU A 148 21.70 -25.32 -31.26
N ARG A 149 22.81 -25.22 -32.02
CA ARG A 149 23.49 -26.36 -32.65
C ARG A 149 24.88 -25.94 -33.17
N PRO A 150 26.00 -26.41 -32.59
CA PRO A 150 27.29 -26.38 -33.27
C PRO A 150 27.41 -27.64 -34.16
N PRO A 151 27.78 -27.52 -35.46
CA PRO A 151 28.13 -28.67 -36.25
C PRO A 151 29.60 -29.06 -36.00
N LEU A 152 29.79 -30.28 -35.51
CA LEU A 152 31.04 -31.02 -35.63
C LEU A 152 31.19 -31.52 -37.09
N ALA A 153 32.45 -31.50 -37.54
CA ALA A 153 33.08 -32.40 -38.51
C ALA A 153 33.23 -31.94 -39.99
N LEU A 154 34.51 -31.65 -40.28
CA LEU A 154 35.38 -32.29 -41.29
C LEU A 154 35.23 -32.01 -42.80
N ALA A 155 36.36 -31.49 -43.31
CA ALA A 155 37.19 -32.02 -44.41
C ALA A 155 36.90 -31.62 -45.86
N GLY A 156 37.97 -31.20 -46.54
CA GLY A 156 38.08 -31.19 -48.00
C GLY A 156 39.03 -30.13 -48.53
N GLY A 157 40.33 -30.41 -48.50
CA GLY A 157 41.25 -29.96 -49.55
C GLY A 157 41.24 -30.96 -50.69
#